data_AF-F2NL53-F1
#
_entry.id   AF-F2NL53-F1
#
_cell.length_a   1.000
_cell.length_b   1.000
_cell.length_c   1.000
_cell.angle_alpha   90.00
_cell.angle_beta   90.00
_cell.angle_gamma   90.00
#
_symmetry.space_group_name_H-M   'P 1'
#
loop_
_entity.id
_entity.type
_entity.pdbx_description
1 polymer ?
#
loop_
_entity_poly.entity_id
_entity_poly.type
_entity_poly.pdbx_seq_one_letter_code
_entity_poly.pdbx_strand_id
1 'polypeptide(L)'
;MRYQYIRAEVCLNARCRRTRVEEYRYAEDGRLYQRVRKGKTYVWAPVTRNGAQVVFNGVIFVGGQVRSLHGPSRTDLSDPATAGPALARFAQITVAAEGDVRITGDLKYEDPPCTGTPTRRPNGSVVPAECNNLDAVNVLGVYSQNGDVLLGTGTPTSLRDLTIHGVLMSARGTVQVDNYDWIPSRGEVRLLGGVIEYYYGAFGTFDARTGRNRTGYGRSFTYDQRMRSGTAPPFFPTTGLDEVQSVSLFSYGQREQVY
;
A
#
# COMPACT_ATOMS: atom_id res chain seq x y z
N MET A 1 22.33 11.29 -6.48
CA MET A 1 21.09 10.98 -7.22
C MET A 1 20.33 9.92 -6.45
N ARG A 2 19.08 10.17 -6.04
CA ARG A 2 18.22 9.17 -5.39
C ARG A 2 17.52 8.32 -6.45
N TYR A 3 17.18 7.09 -6.11
CA TYR A 3 16.49 6.16 -6.99
C TYR A 3 15.36 5.48 -6.24
N GLN A 4 14.24 5.27 -6.91
CA GLN A 4 13.24 4.30 -6.52
C GLN A 4 13.67 2.94 -7.06
N TYR A 5 13.73 1.93 -6.20
CA TYR A 5 14.05 0.56 -6.58
C TYR A 5 12.77 -0.28 -6.63
N ILE A 6 12.67 -1.15 -7.63
CA ILE A 6 11.57 -2.09 -7.80
C ILE A 6 12.20 -3.47 -8.01
N ARG A 7 11.90 -4.43 -7.13
CA ARG A 7 12.31 -5.82 -7.27
C ARG A 7 11.07 -6.67 -7.52
N ALA A 8 10.98 -7.26 -8.71
CA ALA A 8 9.89 -8.16 -9.09
C ALA A 8 10.39 -9.60 -9.09
N GLU A 9 9.72 -10.47 -8.33
CA GLU A 9 9.94 -11.91 -8.38
C GLU A 9 8.77 -12.58 -9.11
N VAL A 10 9.03 -13.00 -10.34
CA VAL A 10 8.02 -13.51 -11.27
C VAL A 10 8.00 -15.03 -11.24
N CYS A 11 6.82 -15.61 -11.05
CA CYS A 11 6.64 -17.06 -11.13
C CYS A 11 6.69 -17.55 -12.58
N LEU A 12 7.57 -18.50 -12.87
CA LEU A 12 7.71 -19.11 -14.20
C LEU A 12 6.83 -20.36 -14.38
N ASN A 13 6.14 -20.78 -13.32
CA ASN A 13 5.18 -21.88 -13.33
C ASN A 13 4.06 -21.64 -12.30
N ALA A 14 2.93 -22.33 -12.47
CA ALA A 14 1.73 -22.13 -11.63
C ALA A 14 1.99 -22.30 -10.12
N ARG A 15 2.94 -23.17 -9.74
CA ARG A 15 3.31 -23.42 -8.34
C ARG A 15 4.40 -22.49 -7.80
N CYS A 16 4.93 -21.55 -8.60
CA CYS A 16 6.04 -20.67 -8.23
C CYS A 16 7.28 -21.38 -7.68
N ARG A 17 7.53 -22.64 -8.09
CA ARG A 17 8.76 -23.37 -7.71
C ARG A 17 9.98 -22.89 -8.48
N ARG A 18 9.75 -22.20 -9.60
CA ARG A 18 10.76 -21.55 -10.41
C ARG A 18 10.38 -20.09 -10.48
N THR A 19 11.26 -19.21 -10.04
CA THR A 19 11.08 -17.77 -10.11
C THR A 19 12.18 -17.12 -10.92
N ARG A 20 11.88 -15.95 -11.49
CA ARG A 20 12.85 -15.04 -12.09
C ARG A 20 12.80 -13.73 -11.31
N VAL A 21 13.96 -13.25 -10.89
CA VAL A 21 14.07 -11.94 -10.25
C VAL A 21 14.49 -10.92 -11.29
N GLU A 22 13.73 -9.83 -11.34
CA GLU A 22 14.04 -8.65 -12.12
C GLU A 22 14.13 -7.45 -11.20
N GLU A 23 15.15 -6.63 -11.39
CA GLU A 23 15.34 -5.43 -10.58
C GLU A 23 15.40 -4.24 -11.52
N TYR A 24 14.58 -3.24 -11.19
CA TYR A 24 14.48 -1.99 -11.89
C TYR A 24 14.78 -0.85 -10.93
N ARG A 25 15.23 0.27 -11.49
CA ARG A 25 15.28 1.54 -10.78
C ARG A 25 15.00 2.70 -11.72
N TYR A 26 14.49 3.78 -11.18
CA TYR A 26 14.36 5.06 -11.88
C TYR A 26 14.63 6.21 -10.91
N ALA A 27 15.02 7.37 -11.44
CA ALA A 27 15.27 8.58 -10.67
C ALA A 27 14.17 9.61 -10.94
N GLU A 28 14.33 10.83 -10.41
CA GLU A 28 13.42 11.97 -10.61
C GLU A 28 13.21 12.31 -12.10
N ASP A 29 14.15 11.95 -12.98
CA ASP A 29 14.03 12.09 -14.43
C ASP A 29 13.08 11.07 -15.09
N GLY A 30 12.53 10.13 -14.31
CA GLY A 30 11.65 9.06 -14.78
C GLY A 30 12.34 7.99 -15.61
N ARG A 31 13.65 8.10 -15.88
CA ARG A 31 14.35 7.17 -16.79
C ARG A 31 14.52 5.81 -16.14
N LEU A 32 14.03 4.76 -16.82
CA LEU A 32 14.04 3.40 -16.30
C LEU A 32 15.35 2.69 -16.64
N TYR A 33 15.92 2.02 -15.64
CA TYR A 33 17.08 1.15 -15.75
C TYR A 33 16.74 -0.23 -15.22
N GLN A 34 17.28 -1.28 -15.84
CA GLN A 34 17.19 -2.65 -15.38
C GLN A 34 18.56 -3.15 -14.95
N ARG A 35 18.61 -3.92 -13.86
CA ARG A 35 19.82 -4.61 -13.44
C ARG A 35 20.05 -5.81 -14.35
N VAL A 36 21.12 -5.76 -15.14
CA VAL A 36 21.49 -6.81 -16.08
C VAL A 36 22.87 -7.36 -15.75
N ARG A 37 23.09 -8.64 -16.04
CA ARG A 37 24.38 -9.28 -15.88
C ARG A 37 25.27 -8.93 -17.07
N LYS A 38 26.46 -8.39 -16.82
CA LYS A 38 27.50 -8.12 -17.82
C LYS A 38 28.75 -8.91 -17.44
N GLY A 39 28.90 -10.11 -18.01
CA GLY A 39 29.95 -11.05 -17.63
C GLY A 39 29.78 -11.56 -16.19
N LYS A 40 30.74 -11.22 -15.31
CA LYS A 40 30.73 -11.61 -13.88
C LYS A 40 30.11 -10.54 -12.97
N THR A 41 29.76 -9.36 -13.48
CA THR A 41 29.21 -8.26 -12.69
C THR A 41 27.77 -7.94 -13.07
N TYR A 42 27.10 -7.16 -12.22
CA TYR A 42 25.80 -6.57 -12.52
C TYR A 42 25.97 -5.09 -12.78
N VAL A 43 25.27 -4.60 -13.80
CA VAL A 43 25.23 -3.19 -14.17
C VAL A 43 23.78 -2.76 -14.34
N TRP A 44 23.52 -1.47 -14.16
CA TRP A 44 22.24 -0.86 -14.47
C TRP A 44 22.26 -0.38 -15.91
N ALA A 45 21.54 -1.08 -16.80
CA ALA A 45 21.42 -0.72 -18.20
C ALA A 45 20.10 0.04 -18.44
N PRO A 46 20.07 1.05 -19.33
CA PRO A 46 18.84 1.74 -19.68
C PRO A 46 17.86 0.75 -20.33
N VAL A 47 16.60 0.78 -19.93
CA VAL A 47 15.55 0.04 -20.61
C VAL A 47 15.20 0.79 -21.89
N THR A 48 15.24 0.13 -23.04
CA THR A 48 14.92 0.74 -24.34
C THR A 48 13.72 0.07 -25.01
N ARG A 49 12.93 0.87 -25.73
CA ARG A 49 11.82 0.40 -26.58
C ARG A 49 11.89 1.17 -27.89
N ASN A 50 11.95 0.46 -29.01
CA ASN A 50 12.08 1.05 -30.36
C ASN A 50 13.25 2.05 -30.47
N GLY A 51 14.39 1.73 -29.84
CA GLY A 51 15.59 2.58 -29.87
C GLY A 51 15.59 3.77 -28.89
N ALA A 52 14.47 4.09 -28.24
CA ALA A 52 14.38 5.16 -27.25
C ALA A 52 14.46 4.61 -25.81
N GLN A 53 15.05 5.36 -24.89
CA GLN A 53 15.04 5.01 -23.47
C GLN A 53 13.61 5.17 -22.91
N VAL A 54 13.17 4.16 -22.16
CA VAL A 54 11.85 4.15 -21.51
C VAL A 54 11.84 5.11 -20.33
N VAL A 55 10.84 5.99 -20.34
CA VAL A 55 10.42 6.76 -19.16
C VAL A 55 9.34 5.95 -18.46
N PHE A 56 9.53 5.69 -17.17
CA PHE A 56 8.56 4.96 -16.36
C PHE A 56 7.31 5.82 -16.14
N ASN A 57 6.16 5.29 -16.52
CA ASN A 57 4.87 5.97 -16.42
C ASN A 57 4.23 5.86 -15.02
N GLY A 58 4.92 5.28 -14.05
CA GLY A 58 4.39 5.06 -12.70
C GLY A 58 3.56 3.78 -12.54
N VAL A 59 3.29 3.00 -13.60
CA VAL A 59 2.40 1.83 -13.49
C VAL A 59 3.21 0.53 -13.54
N ILE A 60 2.98 -0.32 -12.54
CA ILE A 60 3.40 -1.72 -12.52
C ILE A 60 2.15 -2.57 -12.68
N PHE A 61 2.03 -3.24 -13.82
CA PHE A 61 0.88 -4.09 -14.13
C PHE A 61 1.26 -5.58 -14.02
N VAL A 62 0.38 -6.36 -13.38
CA VAL A 62 0.50 -7.81 -13.21
C VAL A 62 -0.75 -8.47 -13.78
N GLY A 63 -0.61 -9.21 -14.88
CA GLY A 63 -1.70 -9.98 -15.53
C GLY A 63 -2.13 -11.23 -14.74
N GLY A 64 -2.15 -11.14 -13.42
CA GLY A 64 -2.41 -12.24 -12.49
C GLY A 64 -2.54 -11.70 -11.07
N GLN A 65 -2.08 -12.46 -10.08
CA GLN A 65 -2.09 -12.05 -8.68
C GLN A 65 -0.70 -11.64 -8.19
N VAL A 66 -0.66 -10.69 -7.26
CA VAL A 66 0.55 -10.34 -6.50
C VAL A 66 0.50 -11.09 -5.17
N ARG A 67 1.33 -12.13 -5.05
CA ARG A 67 1.36 -12.97 -3.84
C ARG A 67 1.97 -12.29 -2.61
N SER A 68 2.81 -11.29 -2.83
CA SER A 68 3.54 -10.59 -1.78
C SER A 68 4.02 -9.23 -2.29
N LEU A 69 3.42 -8.16 -1.78
CA LEU A 69 3.83 -6.77 -1.97
C LEU A 69 4.34 -6.23 -0.62
N HIS A 70 5.58 -5.75 -0.58
CA HIS A 70 6.19 -5.21 0.62
C HIS A 70 7.31 -4.23 0.29
N GLY A 71 7.59 -3.32 1.22
CA GLY A 71 8.78 -2.47 1.21
C GLY A 71 10.01 -3.17 1.81
N PRO A 72 11.05 -2.38 2.15
CA PRO A 72 12.18 -2.87 2.91
C PRO A 72 11.73 -3.54 4.22
N SER A 73 12.37 -4.65 4.57
CA SER A 73 12.11 -5.34 5.84
C SER A 73 12.44 -4.45 7.04
N ARG A 74 11.69 -4.62 8.12
CA ARG A 74 12.04 -4.10 9.44
C ARG A 74 13.38 -4.65 9.91
N THR A 75 14.16 -3.85 10.63
CA THR A 75 15.31 -4.38 11.41
C THR A 75 14.85 -5.03 12.71
N ASP A 76 13.69 -4.64 13.24
CA ASP A 76 12.97 -5.33 14.31
C ASP A 76 11.53 -5.65 13.86
N LEU A 77 11.21 -6.94 13.72
CA LEU A 77 9.89 -7.40 13.24
C LEU A 77 8.72 -6.92 14.12
N SER A 78 8.96 -6.61 15.38
CA SER A 78 7.94 -6.15 16.32
C SER A 78 7.74 -4.62 16.31
N ASP A 79 8.70 -3.87 15.78
CA ASP A 79 8.65 -2.41 15.75
C ASP A 79 8.47 -1.88 14.32
N PRO A 80 7.25 -1.40 13.96
CA PRO A 80 7.01 -0.82 12.64
C PRO A 80 7.93 0.37 12.35
N ALA A 81 8.42 1.13 13.34
CA ALA A 81 9.28 2.29 13.11
C ALA A 81 10.58 1.94 12.37
N THR A 82 11.06 0.70 12.53
CA THR A 82 12.30 0.23 11.91
C THR A 82 12.18 -0.16 10.43
N ALA A 83 10.97 -0.19 9.87
CA ALA A 83 10.79 -0.36 8.42
C ALA A 83 11.23 0.91 7.68
N GLY A 84 12.12 0.73 6.69
CA GLY A 84 12.51 1.78 5.75
C GLY A 84 11.41 2.15 4.76
N PRO A 85 11.55 3.25 4.01
CA PRO A 85 10.57 3.67 3.02
C PRO A 85 10.53 2.72 1.82
N ALA A 86 9.31 2.33 1.43
CA ALA A 86 9.04 1.58 0.21
C ALA A 86 8.99 2.48 -1.03
N LEU A 87 8.56 3.73 -0.85
CA LEU A 87 8.39 4.70 -1.92
C LEU A 87 9.25 5.94 -1.66
N ALA A 88 10.13 6.27 -2.59
CA ALA A 88 10.98 7.45 -2.56
C ALA A 88 10.14 8.73 -2.65
N ARG A 89 10.64 9.84 -2.12
CA ARG A 89 9.90 11.12 -2.00
C ARG A 89 9.35 11.69 -3.32
N PHE A 90 9.98 11.34 -4.44
CA PHE A 90 9.57 11.79 -5.78
C PHE A 90 8.69 10.77 -6.51
N ALA A 91 8.61 9.53 -5.99
CA ALA A 91 8.05 8.41 -6.71
C ALA A 91 6.53 8.40 -6.61
N GLN A 92 5.86 8.27 -7.76
CA GLN A 92 4.43 8.06 -7.85
C GLN A 92 4.22 6.71 -8.54
N ILE A 93 3.57 5.76 -7.86
CA ILE A 93 3.44 4.39 -8.36
C ILE A 93 2.01 3.87 -8.18
N THR A 94 1.50 3.18 -9.21
CA THR A 94 0.35 2.29 -9.12
C THR A 94 0.79 0.86 -9.36
N VAL A 95 0.54 -0.02 -8.40
CA VAL A 95 0.64 -1.48 -8.57
C VAL A 95 -0.76 -2.00 -8.89
N ALA A 96 -0.97 -2.43 -10.13
CA ALA A 96 -2.24 -2.95 -10.62
C ALA A 96 -2.13 -4.44 -10.91
N ALA A 97 -3.10 -5.22 -10.45
CA ALA A 97 -3.19 -6.65 -10.70
C ALA A 97 -4.59 -7.05 -11.21
N GLU A 98 -4.63 -8.01 -12.13
CA GLU A 98 -5.91 -8.57 -12.58
C GLU A 98 -6.63 -9.34 -11.46
N GLY A 99 -5.88 -10.03 -10.61
CA GLY A 99 -6.37 -10.78 -9.44
C GLY A 99 -5.93 -10.15 -8.12
N ASP A 100 -5.84 -10.98 -7.07
CA ASP A 100 -5.54 -10.51 -5.72
C ASP A 100 -4.20 -9.78 -5.61
N VAL A 101 -4.13 -8.81 -4.70
CA VAL A 101 -2.87 -8.21 -4.24
C VAL A 101 -2.73 -8.42 -2.75
N ARG A 102 -1.75 -9.24 -2.34
CA ARG A 102 -1.45 -9.45 -0.92
C ARG A 102 -0.30 -8.56 -0.46
N ILE A 103 -0.59 -7.66 0.47
CA ILE A 103 0.39 -6.79 1.15
C ILE A 103 0.91 -7.52 2.39
N THR A 104 2.17 -7.95 2.35
CA THR A 104 2.76 -8.81 3.38
C THR A 104 3.73 -8.08 4.32
N GLY A 105 4.09 -6.84 3.98
CA GLY A 105 5.00 -6.01 4.76
C GLY A 105 4.67 -4.53 4.65
N ASP A 106 5.40 -3.70 5.39
CA ASP A 106 5.15 -2.26 5.43
C ASP A 106 5.38 -1.61 4.06
N LEU A 107 4.55 -0.62 3.74
CA LEU A 107 4.63 0.19 2.53
C LEU A 107 4.66 1.66 2.93
N LYS A 108 5.84 2.15 3.33
CA LYS A 108 5.97 3.53 3.81
C LYS A 108 6.46 4.48 2.73
N TYR A 109 5.97 5.71 2.83
CA TYR A 109 6.54 6.84 2.11
C TYR A 109 7.84 7.30 2.77
N GLU A 110 8.80 7.74 1.95
CA GLU A 110 9.99 8.47 2.42
C GLU A 110 9.63 9.86 2.96
N ASP A 111 8.62 10.51 2.36
CA ASP A 111 8.15 11.85 2.73
C ASP A 111 6.62 11.84 2.89
N PRO A 112 6.09 11.40 4.04
CA PRO A 112 4.65 11.26 4.23
C PRO A 112 3.97 12.63 4.42
N PRO A 113 2.73 12.82 3.92
CA PRO A 113 1.99 14.07 4.11
C PRO A 113 1.48 14.27 5.55
N CYS A 114 1.31 13.16 6.28
CA CYS A 114 0.90 13.16 7.67
C CYS A 114 1.87 12.32 8.50
N THR A 115 2.06 12.70 9.76
CA THR A 115 2.89 11.97 10.72
C THR A 115 2.06 11.49 11.92
N GLY A 116 2.49 10.38 12.51
CA GLY A 116 1.76 9.71 13.59
C GLY A 116 0.56 8.89 13.12
N THR A 117 -0.14 8.32 14.09
CA THR A 117 -1.37 7.53 13.88
C THR A 117 -2.46 8.10 14.77
N PRO A 118 -3.74 8.03 14.36
CA PRO A 118 -4.83 8.46 15.20
C PRO A 118 -4.85 7.68 16.51
N THR A 119 -5.05 8.38 17.63
CA THR A 119 -5.10 7.73 18.95
C THR A 119 -6.37 8.10 19.69
N ARG A 120 -6.99 7.11 20.34
CA ARG A 120 -8.19 7.33 21.14
C ARG A 120 -7.81 7.59 22.59
N ARG A 121 -8.22 8.76 23.10
CA ARG A 121 -8.02 9.14 24.50
C ARG A 121 -8.98 8.36 25.43
N PRO A 122 -8.68 8.24 26.73
CA PRO A 122 -9.58 7.59 27.70
C PRO A 122 -10.97 8.20 27.78
N ASN A 123 -11.11 9.50 27.50
CA ASN A 123 -12.40 10.20 27.45
C ASN A 123 -13.20 9.93 26.16
N GLY A 124 -12.70 9.06 25.27
CA GLY A 124 -13.35 8.68 24.02
C GLY A 124 -13.12 9.64 22.84
N SER A 125 -12.45 10.77 23.05
CA SER A 125 -12.03 11.65 21.94
C SER A 125 -10.89 11.02 21.14
N VAL A 126 -10.77 11.36 19.86
CA VAL A 126 -9.68 10.91 18.99
C VAL A 126 -8.74 12.07 18.72
N VAL A 127 -7.44 11.81 18.79
CA VAL A 127 -6.37 12.69 18.30
C VAL A 127 -6.07 12.25 16.88
N PRO A 128 -6.31 13.09 15.85
CA PRO A 128 -5.94 12.74 14.49
C PRO A 128 -4.42 12.76 14.31
N ALA A 129 -3.94 12.20 13.20
CA ALA A 129 -2.55 12.37 12.78
C ALA A 129 -2.29 13.82 12.34
N GLU A 130 -1.03 14.27 12.42
CA GLU A 130 -0.65 15.63 12.04
C GLU A 130 -0.32 15.71 10.55
N CYS A 131 -1.16 16.38 9.77
CA CYS A 131 -1.00 16.53 8.32
C CYS A 131 -0.51 17.94 7.95
N ASN A 132 0.81 18.15 8.00
CA ASN A 132 1.43 19.45 7.73
C ASN A 132 2.32 19.47 6.47
N ASN A 133 2.54 18.32 5.83
CA ASN A 133 3.42 18.18 4.67
C ASN A 133 2.62 17.90 3.38
N LEU A 134 1.64 18.77 3.11
CA LEU A 134 0.69 18.55 2.01
C LEU A 134 1.31 18.75 0.60
N ASP A 135 2.51 19.33 0.52
CA ASP A 135 3.27 19.51 -0.71
C ASP A 135 4.09 18.27 -1.11
N ALA A 136 4.19 17.25 -0.26
CA ALA A 136 4.82 15.99 -0.62
C ALA A 136 4.18 15.42 -1.88
N VAL A 137 4.97 14.76 -2.74
CA VAL A 137 4.49 14.28 -4.04
C VAL A 137 4.43 12.76 -4.15
N ASN A 138 5.12 12.03 -3.27
CA ASN A 138 5.06 10.57 -3.30
C ASN A 138 3.66 10.06 -2.99
N VAL A 139 3.21 9.13 -3.83
CA VAL A 139 1.88 8.52 -3.74
C VAL A 139 1.91 7.10 -4.28
N LEU A 140 1.34 6.16 -3.52
CA LEU A 140 1.17 4.77 -3.89
C LEU A 140 -0.31 4.45 -4.11
N GLY A 141 -0.61 3.78 -5.22
CA GLY A 141 -1.87 3.09 -5.46
C GLY A 141 -1.65 1.59 -5.50
N VAL A 142 -2.52 0.83 -4.84
CA VAL A 142 -2.61 -0.62 -4.98
C VAL A 142 -4.01 -0.94 -5.50
N TYR A 143 -4.08 -1.57 -6.65
CA TYR A 143 -5.32 -1.84 -7.37
C TYR A 143 -5.46 -3.31 -7.71
N SER A 144 -6.56 -3.93 -7.29
CA SER A 144 -7.01 -5.24 -7.75
C SER A 144 -8.26 -5.09 -8.61
N GLN A 145 -8.21 -5.64 -9.83
CA GLN A 145 -9.31 -5.51 -10.79
C GLN A 145 -10.46 -6.49 -10.52
N ASN A 146 -10.15 -7.77 -10.28
CA ASN A 146 -11.16 -8.82 -10.10
C ASN A 146 -10.99 -9.61 -8.80
N GLY A 147 -10.05 -9.24 -7.94
CA GLY A 147 -9.75 -9.93 -6.69
C GLY A 147 -9.80 -9.02 -5.47
N ASP A 148 -9.22 -9.48 -4.37
CA ASP A 148 -9.12 -8.76 -3.12
C ASP A 148 -7.77 -8.05 -2.96
N VAL A 149 -7.74 -7.00 -2.14
CA VAL A 149 -6.50 -6.53 -1.52
C VAL A 149 -6.41 -7.16 -0.13
N LEU A 150 -5.49 -8.10 0.03
CA LEU A 150 -5.31 -8.90 1.24
C LEU A 150 -4.17 -8.35 2.10
N LEU A 151 -4.44 -8.08 3.37
CA LEU A 151 -3.47 -7.52 4.30
C LEU A 151 -2.91 -8.60 5.23
N GLY A 152 -1.58 -8.65 5.35
CA GLY A 152 -0.86 -9.67 6.12
C GLY A 152 -0.63 -10.97 5.32
N THR A 153 -0.07 -11.98 5.99
CA THR A 153 0.23 -13.28 5.36
C THR A 153 -0.89 -14.30 5.57
N GLY A 154 -1.95 -13.96 6.31
CA GLY A 154 -3.00 -14.90 6.70
C GLY A 154 -2.55 -15.94 7.72
N THR A 155 -1.37 -15.76 8.32
CA THR A 155 -0.81 -16.71 9.29
C THR A 155 -0.45 -16.04 10.62
N PRO A 156 -0.15 -16.80 11.68
CA PRO A 156 0.42 -16.28 12.92
C PRO A 156 1.85 -15.71 12.77
N THR A 157 2.36 -15.53 11.56
CA THR A 157 3.63 -14.82 11.30
C THR A 157 3.41 -13.46 10.64
N SER A 158 2.16 -13.07 10.38
CA SER A 158 1.83 -11.73 9.90
C SER A 158 2.44 -10.67 10.84
N LEU A 159 2.96 -9.58 10.26
CA LEU A 159 3.65 -8.52 11.00
C LEU A 159 2.73 -7.88 12.03
N ARG A 160 3.27 -7.48 13.19
CA ARG A 160 2.51 -6.63 14.12
C ARG A 160 2.44 -5.20 13.59
N ASP A 161 1.35 -4.50 13.83
CA ASP A 161 1.21 -3.08 13.52
C ASP A 161 1.61 -2.74 12.07
N LEU A 162 0.95 -3.39 11.10
CA LEU A 162 1.26 -3.26 9.67
C LEU A 162 1.03 -1.81 9.21
N THR A 163 2.06 -1.15 8.69
CA THR A 163 2.00 0.26 8.29
C THR A 163 1.99 0.40 6.77
N ILE A 164 0.94 1.01 6.23
CA ILE A 164 0.71 1.16 4.79
C ILE A 164 0.42 2.62 4.50
N HIS A 165 1.17 3.21 3.58
CA HIS A 165 0.92 4.53 3.02
C HIS A 165 0.52 4.33 1.55
N GLY A 166 -0.71 4.69 1.19
CA GLY A 166 -1.24 4.47 -0.15
C GLY A 166 -2.77 4.37 -0.20
N VAL A 167 -3.32 4.48 -1.41
CA VAL A 167 -4.71 4.14 -1.69
C VAL A 167 -4.80 2.67 -2.05
N LEU A 168 -5.69 1.95 -1.38
CA LEU A 168 -5.99 0.56 -1.65
C LEU A 168 -7.34 0.49 -2.34
N MET A 169 -7.39 -0.20 -3.48
CA MET A 169 -8.63 -0.39 -4.22
C MET A 169 -8.81 -1.84 -4.65
N SER A 170 -9.99 -2.39 -4.38
CA SER A 170 -10.51 -3.56 -5.06
C SER A 170 -11.77 -3.16 -5.84
N ALA A 171 -11.77 -3.37 -7.15
CA ALA A 171 -12.90 -2.96 -8.00
C ALA A 171 -14.12 -3.89 -7.87
N ARG A 172 -13.94 -5.13 -7.41
CA ARG A 172 -15.00 -6.15 -7.34
C ARG A 172 -15.03 -6.97 -6.04
N GLY A 173 -14.00 -6.84 -5.22
CA GLY A 173 -13.83 -7.57 -3.98
C GLY A 173 -13.73 -6.62 -2.78
N THR A 174 -12.87 -6.98 -1.86
CA THR A 174 -12.69 -6.37 -0.55
C THR A 174 -11.26 -5.86 -0.37
N VAL A 175 -11.08 -4.93 0.57
CA VAL A 175 -9.78 -4.66 1.17
C VAL A 175 -9.85 -5.22 2.60
N GLN A 176 -9.26 -6.39 2.82
CA GLN A 176 -9.45 -7.15 4.07
C GLN A 176 -8.14 -7.72 4.61
N VAL A 177 -8.14 -8.08 5.89
CA VAL A 177 -7.05 -8.87 6.48
C VAL A 177 -7.24 -10.33 6.08
N ASP A 178 -6.16 -10.93 5.57
CA ASP A 178 -6.17 -12.36 5.23
C ASP A 178 -6.35 -13.19 6.51
N ASN A 179 -7.31 -14.13 6.51
CA ASN A 179 -7.68 -14.95 7.67
C ASN A 179 -7.91 -14.14 8.97
N TYR A 180 -8.62 -13.01 8.88
CA TYR A 180 -8.83 -12.05 9.97
C TYR A 180 -9.46 -12.65 11.24
N ASP A 181 -10.24 -13.72 11.12
CA ASP A 181 -10.95 -14.40 12.20
C ASP A 181 -10.17 -15.58 12.80
N TRP A 182 -9.04 -15.95 12.19
CA TRP A 182 -8.24 -17.09 12.60
C TRP A 182 -6.88 -16.70 13.19
N ILE A 183 -6.21 -15.69 12.64
CA ILE A 183 -4.90 -15.26 13.17
C ILE A 183 -5.07 -14.56 14.53
N PRO A 184 -4.14 -14.75 15.49
CA PRO A 184 -4.21 -14.04 16.77
C PRO A 184 -4.03 -12.55 16.54
N SER A 185 -4.59 -11.71 17.42
CA SER A 185 -4.48 -10.25 17.34
C SER A 185 -3.04 -9.77 17.06
N ARG A 186 -2.89 -8.94 16.02
CA ARG A 186 -1.63 -8.42 15.50
C ARG A 186 -1.43 -6.91 15.72
N GLY A 187 -2.22 -6.31 16.61
CA GLY A 187 -2.24 -4.86 16.78
C GLY A 187 -3.14 -4.23 15.73
N GLU A 188 -2.67 -3.19 15.04
CA GLU A 188 -3.49 -2.40 14.11
C GLU A 188 -2.93 -2.37 12.69
N VAL A 189 -3.79 -2.23 11.68
CA VAL A 189 -3.35 -1.72 10.38
C VAL A 189 -3.34 -0.20 10.46
N ARG A 190 -2.15 0.38 10.29
CA ARG A 190 -1.89 1.81 10.27
C ARG A 190 -1.89 2.27 8.82
N LEU A 191 -3.01 2.79 8.34
CA LEU A 191 -3.17 3.23 6.96
C LEU A 191 -3.09 4.76 6.90
N LEU A 192 -2.20 5.29 6.07
CA LEU A 192 -2.22 6.68 5.59
C LEU A 192 -2.62 6.68 4.11
N GLY A 193 -3.84 7.11 3.79
CA GLY A 193 -4.33 7.06 2.42
C GLY A 193 -5.84 6.90 2.35
N GLY A 194 -6.29 5.86 1.64
CA GLY A 194 -7.72 5.60 1.43
C GLY A 194 -7.99 4.14 1.08
N VAL A 195 -9.24 3.71 1.28
CA VAL A 195 -9.74 2.39 0.91
C VAL A 195 -10.94 2.56 0.00
N ILE A 196 -10.93 1.87 -1.13
CA ILE A 196 -12.03 1.80 -2.09
C ILE A 196 -12.33 0.32 -2.31
N GLU A 197 -13.49 -0.15 -1.87
CA GLU A 197 -13.85 -1.56 -1.95
C GLU A 197 -15.29 -1.73 -2.42
N TYR A 198 -15.55 -2.84 -3.12
CA TYR A 198 -16.89 -3.17 -3.60
C TYR A 198 -17.73 -3.81 -2.49
N TYR A 199 -17.12 -4.71 -1.74
CA TYR A 199 -17.68 -5.28 -0.52
C TYR A 199 -16.86 -4.86 0.70
N TYR A 200 -17.51 -4.80 1.86
CA TYR A 200 -16.82 -4.49 3.11
C TYR A 200 -15.84 -5.61 3.50
N GLY A 201 -14.55 -5.27 3.63
CA GLY A 201 -13.51 -6.18 4.09
C GLY A 201 -13.29 -6.16 5.60
N ALA A 202 -13.31 -7.33 6.24
CA ALA A 202 -13.06 -7.44 7.68
C ALA A 202 -11.56 -7.37 8.00
N PHE A 203 -11.21 -6.72 9.11
CA PHE A 203 -9.81 -6.58 9.57
C PHE A 203 -9.49 -7.47 10.77
N GLY A 204 -10.49 -7.76 11.60
CA GLY A 204 -10.34 -8.53 12.81
C GLY A 204 -11.68 -8.75 13.49
N THR A 205 -11.68 -9.55 14.55
CA THR A 205 -12.84 -9.72 15.43
C THR A 205 -12.56 -9.07 16.77
N PHE A 206 -13.60 -8.58 17.46
CA PHE A 206 -13.45 -7.99 18.78
C PHE A 206 -14.44 -8.60 19.76
N ASP A 207 -14.09 -8.54 21.04
CA ASP A 207 -15.00 -8.90 22.12
C ASP A 207 -16.03 -7.77 22.30
N ALA A 208 -17.30 -8.08 22.05
CA ALA A 208 -18.37 -7.08 22.06
C ALA A 208 -18.63 -6.45 23.45
N ARG A 209 -18.20 -7.08 24.55
CA ARG A 209 -18.39 -6.58 25.91
C ARG A 209 -17.27 -5.64 26.34
N THR A 210 -16.05 -5.91 25.90
CA THR A 210 -14.84 -5.18 26.32
C THR A 210 -14.28 -4.26 25.23
N GLY A 211 -14.73 -4.41 23.98
CA GLY A 211 -14.19 -3.71 22.81
C GLY A 211 -12.78 -4.14 22.43
N ARG A 212 -12.22 -5.18 23.08
CA ARG A 212 -10.84 -5.62 22.87
C ARG A 212 -10.73 -6.47 21.62
N ASN A 213 -9.72 -6.20 20.81
CA ASN A 213 -9.42 -6.97 19.61
C ASN A 213 -9.04 -8.42 19.98
N ARG A 214 -9.66 -9.41 19.31
CA ARG A 214 -9.46 -10.85 19.55
C ARG A 214 -8.58 -11.49 18.48
N THR A 215 -8.84 -11.21 17.20
CA THR A 215 -8.16 -11.82 16.05
C THR A 215 -7.89 -10.77 14.97
N GLY A 216 -6.94 -11.03 14.08
CA GLY A 216 -6.64 -10.11 12.99
C GLY A 216 -6.01 -8.80 13.48
N TYR A 217 -6.47 -7.69 12.93
CA TYR A 217 -5.98 -6.34 13.23
C TYR A 217 -7.14 -5.39 13.60
N GLY A 218 -6.83 -4.42 14.45
CA GLY A 218 -7.62 -3.20 14.59
C GLY A 218 -7.36 -2.26 13.40
N ARG A 219 -8.11 -1.15 13.35
CA ARG A 219 -7.99 -0.14 12.28
C ARG A 219 -7.48 1.16 12.87
N SER A 220 -6.45 1.73 12.25
CA SER A 220 -5.91 3.05 12.57
C SER A 220 -5.67 3.81 11.28
N PHE A 221 -6.70 4.49 10.79
CA PHE A 221 -6.71 5.07 9.44
C PHE A 221 -6.65 6.59 9.50
N THR A 222 -5.67 7.15 8.80
CA THR A 222 -5.54 8.56 8.48
C THR A 222 -5.86 8.75 7.01
N TYR A 223 -6.82 9.62 6.71
CA TYR A 223 -7.10 10.01 5.34
C TYR A 223 -5.99 10.90 4.79
N ASP A 224 -5.45 10.57 3.61
CA ASP A 224 -4.49 11.45 2.92
C ASP A 224 -5.25 12.61 2.25
N GLN A 225 -5.23 13.76 2.91
CA GLN A 225 -6.00 14.94 2.52
C GLN A 225 -5.65 15.46 1.12
N ARG A 226 -4.45 15.15 0.60
CA ARG A 226 -4.04 15.55 -0.76
C ARG A 226 -4.94 14.95 -1.84
N MET A 227 -5.57 13.79 -1.56
CA MET A 227 -6.50 13.13 -2.50
C MET A 227 -7.77 13.93 -2.72
N ARG A 228 -8.21 14.71 -1.71
CA ARG A 228 -9.31 15.67 -1.88
C ARG A 228 -8.92 16.81 -2.81
N SER A 229 -7.63 17.16 -2.84
CA SER A 229 -7.07 18.24 -3.67
C SER A 229 -6.63 17.77 -5.07
N GLY A 230 -6.98 16.54 -5.46
CA GLY A 230 -6.70 16.00 -6.79
C GLY A 230 -5.42 15.18 -6.92
N THR A 231 -4.66 14.96 -5.84
CA THR A 231 -3.53 14.02 -5.88
C THR A 231 -4.04 12.59 -6.01
N ALA A 232 -3.67 11.90 -7.07
CA ALA A 232 -4.00 10.50 -7.28
C ALA A 232 -2.75 9.73 -7.74
N PRO A 233 -2.63 8.43 -7.40
CA PRO A 233 -1.61 7.59 -7.99
C PRO A 233 -1.73 7.57 -9.54
N PRO A 234 -0.62 7.43 -10.30
CA PRO A 234 -0.66 7.50 -11.76
C PRO A 234 -1.57 6.44 -12.37
N PHE A 235 -2.48 6.84 -13.26
CA PHE A 235 -3.44 5.95 -13.93
C PHE A 235 -4.33 5.15 -12.96
N PHE A 236 -4.46 5.58 -11.71
CA PHE A 236 -5.36 4.97 -10.75
C PHE A 236 -6.81 5.31 -11.12
N PRO A 237 -7.77 4.38 -10.97
CA PRO A 237 -9.17 4.73 -11.16
C PRO A 237 -9.57 5.84 -10.20
N THR A 238 -10.03 6.97 -10.74
CA THR A 238 -10.64 8.04 -9.97
C THR A 238 -12.13 8.04 -10.28
N THR A 239 -12.94 8.50 -9.33
CA THR A 239 -14.24 9.06 -9.72
C THR A 239 -13.93 10.20 -10.68
N GLY A 240 -14.55 10.22 -11.87
CA GLY A 240 -14.30 11.31 -12.82
C GLY A 240 -14.57 12.68 -12.20
N LEU A 241 -14.23 13.75 -12.91
CA LEU A 241 -14.78 15.08 -12.64
C LEU A 241 -16.28 15.08 -12.96
N ASP A 242 -17.07 14.27 -12.27
CA ASP A 242 -18.49 14.53 -12.11
C ASP A 242 -18.59 15.58 -11.01
N GLU A 243 -19.26 16.68 -11.29
CA GLU A 243 -19.56 17.77 -10.35
C GLU A 243 -20.27 17.23 -9.09
N VAL A 244 -19.52 16.68 -8.15
CA VAL A 244 -19.98 16.51 -6.77
C VAL A 244 -19.62 17.80 -6.05
N GLN A 245 -20.45 18.83 -6.22
CA GLN A 245 -20.34 20.11 -5.51
C GLN A 245 -20.59 19.98 -3.98
N SER A 246 -20.89 18.78 -3.48
CA SER A 246 -20.89 18.49 -2.05
C SER A 246 -20.72 16.99 -1.78
N VAL A 247 -19.64 16.61 -1.09
CA VAL A 247 -19.57 15.30 -0.41
C VAL A 247 -20.37 15.42 0.88
N SER A 248 -21.61 14.93 0.89
CA SER A 248 -22.36 14.74 2.14
C SER A 248 -21.89 13.44 2.79
N LEU A 249 -21.18 13.57 3.91
CA LEU A 249 -20.72 12.44 4.70
C LEU A 249 -21.91 11.85 5.49
N PHE A 250 -22.51 10.78 4.98
CA PHE A 250 -23.44 9.98 5.77
C PHE A 250 -22.64 8.93 6.55
N SER A 251 -22.15 9.31 7.74
CA SER A 251 -21.64 8.34 8.70
C SER A 251 -22.81 7.70 9.43
N TYR A 252 -23.18 6.49 9.02
CA TYR A 252 -23.98 5.60 9.84
C TYR A 252 -23.06 4.53 10.43
N GLY A 253 -22.81 4.63 11.74
CA GLY A 253 -22.18 3.56 12.52
C GLY A 253 -20.65 3.55 12.60
N GLN A 254 -19.93 4.55 12.08
CA GLN A 254 -18.48 4.65 12.24
C GLN A 254 -18.10 5.69 13.29
N ARG A 255 -17.82 5.23 14.50
CA ARG A 255 -17.32 6.08 15.60
C ARG A 255 -15.79 6.26 15.57
N GLU A 256 -15.10 5.83 14.50
CA GLU A 256 -13.62 5.79 14.44
C GLU A 256 -13.04 6.14 13.05
N GLN A 257 -13.68 7.03 12.28
CA GLN A 257 -13.00 7.79 11.23
C GLN A 257 -13.11 9.28 11.57
N VAL A 258 -11.98 9.90 11.88
CA VAL A 258 -11.91 11.30 12.29
C VAL A 258 -11.03 12.04 11.30
N TYR A 259 -11.59 13.12 10.74
CA TYR A 259 -10.97 14.00 9.74
C TYR A 259 -9.78 14.78 10.33
#